data_AF-A0A7S1K312-F1
#
_entry.id   AF-A0A7S1K312-F1
#
_cell.length_a   1.000
_cell.length_b   1.000
_cell.length_c   1.000
_cell.angle_alpha   90.00
_cell.angle_beta   90.00
_cell.angle_gamma   90.00
#
_symmetry.space_group_name_H-M   'P 1'
#
loop_
_entity.id
_entity.type
_entity.pdbx_description
1 polymer ?
#
loop_
_entity_poly.entity_id
_entity_poly.type
_entity_poly.pdbx_seq_one_letter_code
_entity_poly.pdbx_strand_id
1 'polypeptide(L)'
;AAAAAGGATTASASAGGGGGGAGATLQIEMAELAAAAQAGRESRVSIISKLTRSMHIVLLAALEAAKKSSTGSFTGSEFMAEHRRVSRHYVSVHDPGEFWDVLQHTQAYGFIGVHAPRSSRPGRRKTETPPPCCYGPAAAKNTYSVQDIPEGEVESTIALLMRLIEQG
;
A
#
# COMPACT_ATOMS: atom_id res chain seq x y z
N ALA A 1 41.29 -48.69 -22.68
CA ALA A 1 40.49 -48.71 -21.44
C ALA A 1 39.23 -47.89 -21.73
N ALA A 2 38.00 -48.43 -21.84
CA ALA A 2 37.22 -49.21 -20.85
C ALA A 2 37.04 -48.40 -19.55
N ALA A 3 35.89 -48.22 -18.91
CA ALA A 3 34.48 -48.59 -19.08
C ALA A 3 33.70 -47.66 -18.09
N ALA A 4 32.54 -47.09 -18.44
CA ALA A 4 31.17 -47.56 -18.16
C ALA A 4 30.57 -47.22 -16.77
N ALA A 5 29.22 -47.20 -16.77
CA ALA A 5 28.22 -47.07 -15.68
C ALA A 5 27.79 -45.62 -15.37
N GLY A 6 26.52 -45.19 -15.46
CA GLY A 6 25.19 -45.83 -15.48
C GLY A 6 24.27 -44.83 -14.75
N GLY A 7 23.01 -44.55 -15.04
CA GLY A 7 21.92 -45.23 -15.73
C GLY A 7 20.69 -45.07 -14.83
N ALA A 8 19.67 -44.30 -15.23
CA ALA A 8 18.27 -44.38 -14.80
C ALA A 8 17.44 -43.25 -15.43
N THR A 9 16.95 -43.44 -16.66
CA THR A 9 15.78 -42.71 -17.14
C THR A 9 14.54 -43.38 -16.54
N THR A 10 13.93 -42.77 -15.53
CA THR A 10 12.61 -43.15 -15.05
C THR A 10 11.60 -42.83 -16.14
N ALA A 11 11.02 -43.88 -16.72
CA ALA A 11 9.83 -43.79 -17.53
C ALA A 11 8.72 -43.12 -16.71
N SER A 12 8.22 -41.98 -17.17
CA SER A 12 6.91 -41.51 -16.73
C SER A 12 5.88 -42.11 -17.67
N ALA A 13 5.35 -43.26 -17.25
CA ALA A 13 4.07 -43.74 -17.73
C ALA A 13 3.00 -43.14 -16.81
N SER A 14 2.16 -42.26 -17.35
CA SER A 14 0.89 -41.92 -16.73
C SER A 14 -0.21 -42.14 -17.76
N ALA A 15 -0.78 -43.34 -17.71
CA ALA A 15 -2.08 -43.65 -18.23
C ALA A 15 -2.97 -44.09 -17.05
N GLY A 16 -4.18 -43.54 -17.00
CA GLY A 16 -5.18 -43.72 -15.93
C GLY A 16 -5.38 -42.38 -15.22
N GLY A 17 -6.46 -41.63 -15.39
CA GLY A 17 -7.84 -42.04 -15.62
C GLY A 17 -8.65 -41.57 -14.42
N GLY A 18 -9.77 -40.88 -14.66
CA GLY A 18 -10.79 -40.61 -13.64
C GLY A 18 -10.92 -39.14 -13.26
N GLY A 19 -12.15 -38.63 -13.40
CA GLY A 19 -12.51 -37.22 -13.27
C GLY A 19 -12.15 -36.58 -11.92
N GLY A 20 -11.59 -35.38 -12.03
CA GLY A 20 -11.32 -34.46 -10.91
C GLY A 20 -10.95 -33.05 -11.40
N GLY A 21 -11.43 -32.67 -12.58
CA GLY A 21 -10.80 -31.62 -13.40
C GLY A 21 -11.21 -30.18 -13.13
N ALA A 22 -12.16 -29.92 -12.23
CA ALA A 22 -12.62 -28.55 -11.93
C ALA A 22 -12.31 -28.10 -10.50
N GLY A 23 -12.30 -29.02 -9.52
CA GLY A 23 -12.01 -28.69 -8.12
C GLY A 23 -10.51 -28.53 -7.84
N ALA A 24 -9.66 -29.33 -8.47
CA ALA A 24 -8.22 -29.28 -8.25
C ALA A 24 -7.57 -28.07 -8.95
N THR A 25 -8.06 -27.67 -10.13
CA THR A 25 -7.62 -26.46 -10.84
C THR A 25 -8.00 -25.19 -10.08
N LEU A 26 -9.22 -25.11 -9.55
CA LEU A 26 -9.63 -24.00 -8.67
C LEU A 26 -8.81 -23.95 -7.38
N GLN A 27 -8.43 -25.09 -6.80
CA GLN A 27 -7.58 -25.12 -5.60
C GLN A 27 -6.15 -24.65 -5.89
N ILE A 28 -5.59 -24.97 -7.07
CA ILE A 28 -4.27 -24.50 -7.49
C ILE A 28 -4.32 -22.99 -7.76
N GLU A 29 -5.32 -22.49 -8.49
CA GLU A 29 -5.49 -21.04 -8.74
C GLU A 29 -5.69 -20.26 -7.44
N MET A 30 -6.49 -20.78 -6.49
CA MET A 30 -6.68 -20.14 -5.19
C MET A 30 -5.42 -20.18 -4.32
N ALA A 31 -4.63 -21.26 -4.40
CA ALA A 31 -3.35 -21.36 -3.71
C ALA A 31 -2.30 -20.41 -4.31
N GLU A 32 -2.26 -20.27 -5.64
CA GLU A 32 -1.40 -19.30 -6.34
C GLU A 32 -1.83 -17.86 -6.04
N LEU A 33 -3.13 -17.57 -5.99
CA LEU A 33 -3.64 -16.27 -5.57
C LEU A 33 -3.26 -15.95 -4.12
N ALA A 34 -3.37 -16.93 -3.22
CA ALA A 34 -2.98 -16.78 -1.83
C ALA A 34 -1.47 -16.59 -1.68
N ALA A 35 -0.65 -17.31 -2.45
CA ALA A 35 0.79 -17.14 -2.48
C ALA A 35 1.20 -15.77 -3.03
N ALA A 36 0.56 -15.29 -4.10
CA ALA A 36 0.79 -13.97 -4.66
C ALA A 36 0.34 -12.85 -3.69
N ALA A 37 -0.79 -13.02 -3.00
CA ALA A 37 -1.26 -12.10 -1.97
C ALA A 37 -0.29 -12.05 -0.78
N GLN A 38 0.24 -13.20 -0.36
CA GLN A 38 1.22 -13.31 0.72
C GLN A 38 2.56 -12.69 0.35
N ALA A 39 3.10 -12.97 -0.84
CA ALA A 39 4.33 -12.35 -1.34
C ALA A 39 4.17 -10.82 -1.48
N GLY A 40 2.99 -10.37 -1.94
CA GLY A 40 2.64 -8.95 -1.97
C GLY A 40 2.61 -8.32 -0.59
N ARG A 41 2.02 -9.01 0.41
CA ARG A 41 1.99 -8.57 1.81
C ARG A 41 3.41 -8.46 2.39
N GLU A 42 4.24 -9.47 2.21
CA GLU A 42 5.63 -9.47 2.71
C GLU A 42 6.46 -8.35 2.11
N SER A 43 6.31 -8.10 0.81
CA SER A 43 6.91 -6.96 0.12
C SER A 43 6.47 -5.63 0.71
N ARG A 44 5.16 -5.42 0.93
CA ARG A 44 4.63 -4.20 1.55
C ARG A 44 5.13 -3.98 2.97
N VAL A 45 5.12 -5.02 3.81
CA VAL A 45 5.64 -4.94 5.18
C VAL A 45 7.14 -4.60 5.18
N SER A 46 7.91 -5.18 4.25
CA SER A 46 9.33 -4.84 4.07
C SER A 46 9.54 -3.38 3.65
N ILE A 47 8.69 -2.83 2.81
CA ILE A 47 8.75 -1.41 2.42
C ILE A 47 8.38 -0.52 3.61
N ILE A 48 7.24 -0.80 4.27
CA ILE A 48 6.74 -0.03 5.41
C ILE A 48 7.78 0.03 6.53
N SER A 49 8.42 -1.09 6.86
CA SER A 49 9.47 -1.14 7.90
C SER A 49 10.73 -0.31 7.59
N LYS A 50 10.96 0.06 6.33
CA LYS A 50 12.10 0.91 5.91
C LYS A 50 11.76 2.40 5.85
N LEU A 51 10.49 2.76 6.00
CA LEU A 51 10.07 4.16 6.00
C LEU A 51 10.58 4.87 7.25
N THR A 52 10.70 6.19 7.17
CA THR A 52 11.06 7.02 8.33
C THR A 52 9.88 7.10 9.31
N ARG A 53 10.17 7.38 10.58
CA ARG A 53 9.16 7.59 11.63
C ARG A 53 8.09 8.62 11.21
N SER A 54 8.51 9.70 10.56
CA SER A 54 7.60 10.74 10.03
C SER A 54 6.66 10.18 8.95
N MET A 55 7.17 9.37 8.03
CA MET A 55 6.34 8.70 7.02
C MET A 55 5.39 7.69 7.65
N HIS A 56 5.79 6.99 8.71
CA HIS A 56 4.89 6.11 9.47
C HIS A 56 3.74 6.90 10.10
N ILE A 57 4.02 8.06 10.70
CA ILE A 57 3.00 8.94 11.29
C ILE A 57 2.02 9.45 10.22
N VAL A 58 2.54 9.86 9.05
CA VAL A 58 1.69 10.30 7.92
C VAL A 58 0.82 9.16 7.41
N LEU A 59 1.38 7.96 7.23
CA LEU A 59 0.63 6.80 6.76
C LEU A 59 -0.41 6.34 7.80
N LEU A 60 -0.08 6.36 9.09
CA LEU A 60 -1.00 6.06 10.18
C LEU A 60 -2.19 7.02 10.20
N ALA A 61 -1.93 8.32 10.05
CA ALA A 61 -2.98 9.33 9.96
C ALA A 61 -3.87 9.15 8.71
N ALA A 62 -3.30 8.74 7.58
CA ALA A 62 -4.06 8.44 6.36
C ALA A 62 -4.98 7.22 6.55
N LEU A 63 -4.49 6.16 7.18
CA LEU A 63 -5.28 4.96 7.49
C LEU A 63 -6.41 5.24 8.48
N GLU A 64 -6.13 6.03 9.52
CA GLU A 64 -7.14 6.45 10.49
C GLU A 64 -8.22 7.35 9.86
N ALA A 65 -7.84 8.21 8.92
CA ALA A 65 -8.80 9.01 8.15
C ALA A 65 -9.63 8.14 7.19
N ALA A 66 -9.01 7.20 6.49
CA ALA A 66 -9.67 6.27 5.59
C ALA A 66 -10.66 5.36 6.33
N LYS A 67 -10.28 4.85 7.50
CA LYS A 67 -11.12 3.98 8.35
C LYS A 67 -12.41 4.69 8.83
N LYS A 68 -12.38 6.01 8.98
CA LYS A 68 -13.56 6.82 9.33
C LYS A 68 -14.48 7.08 8.14
N SER A 69 -14.00 6.87 6.92
CA SER A 69 -14.75 7.05 5.69
C SER A 69 -15.37 5.74 5.24
N SER A 70 -16.66 5.76 4.90
CA SER A 70 -17.35 4.61 4.30
C SER A 70 -16.87 4.28 2.88
N THR A 71 -16.10 5.17 2.25
CA THR A 71 -15.60 5.03 0.88
C THR A 71 -14.08 4.84 0.81
N GLY A 72 -13.39 4.82 1.96
CA GLY A 72 -11.92 4.79 2.04
C GLY A 72 -11.22 6.05 1.53
N SER A 73 -11.99 7.04 1.05
CA SER A 73 -11.51 8.35 0.58
C SER A 73 -11.79 9.43 1.62
N PHE A 74 -10.87 10.37 1.79
CA PHE A 74 -10.94 11.42 2.80
C PHE A 74 -10.40 12.74 2.27
N THR A 75 -10.85 13.86 2.81
CA THR A 75 -10.39 15.20 2.45
C THR A 75 -9.05 15.52 3.11
N GLY A 76 -8.29 16.45 2.53
CA GLY A 76 -7.07 16.94 3.16
C GLY A 76 -7.30 17.56 4.54
N SER A 77 -8.48 18.16 4.80
CA SER A 77 -8.86 18.62 6.13
C SER A 77 -9.00 17.51 7.16
N GLU A 78 -9.64 16.39 6.79
CA GLU A 78 -9.77 15.20 7.64
C GLU A 78 -8.41 14.57 7.90
N PHE A 79 -7.58 14.49 6.85
CA PHE A 79 -6.22 14.01 6.97
C PHE A 79 -5.38 14.84 7.95
N MET A 80 -5.41 16.17 7.81
CA MET A 80 -4.69 17.08 8.70
C MET A 80 -5.22 17.05 10.15
N ALA A 81 -6.50 16.77 10.34
CA ALA A 81 -7.07 16.57 11.66
C ALA A 81 -6.51 15.30 12.33
N GLU A 82 -6.49 14.17 11.61
CA GLU A 82 -5.89 12.93 12.09
C GLU A 82 -4.39 13.04 12.29
N HIS A 83 -3.67 13.67 11.36
CA HIS A 83 -2.23 13.89 11.49
C HIS A 83 -1.89 14.68 12.76
N ARG A 84 -2.66 15.75 13.07
CA ARG A 84 -2.50 16.50 14.32
C ARG A 84 -2.88 15.70 15.57
N ARG A 85 -3.82 14.75 15.47
CA ARG A 85 -4.18 13.87 16.58
C ARG A 85 -3.05 12.87 16.85
N VAL A 86 -2.58 12.19 15.81
CA VAL A 86 -1.50 11.18 15.87
C VAL A 86 -0.17 11.82 16.29
N SER A 87 0.20 12.96 15.69
CA SER A 87 1.46 13.66 16.03
C SER A 87 1.52 14.12 17.48
N ARG A 88 0.38 14.56 18.05
CA ARG A 88 0.28 14.88 19.49
C ARG A 88 0.49 13.66 20.37
N HIS A 89 0.02 12.49 19.94
CA HIS A 89 0.16 11.25 20.70
C HIS A 89 1.60 10.72 20.68
N TYR A 90 2.29 10.81 19.54
CA TYR A 90 3.65 10.31 19.37
C TYR A 90 4.75 11.38 19.54
N VAL A 91 4.39 12.55 20.10
CA VAL A 91 5.26 13.70 20.40
C VAL A 91 6.17 14.06 19.22
N SER A 92 5.59 14.08 18.03
CA SER A 92 6.26 14.61 16.84
C SER A 92 5.93 16.11 16.73
N VAL A 93 6.93 16.96 16.90
CA VAL A 93 6.84 18.39 16.61
C VAL A 93 7.14 18.55 15.12
N HIS A 94 6.15 18.36 14.26
CA HIS A 94 6.32 18.68 12.84
C HIS A 94 5.88 20.10 12.54
N ASP A 95 6.79 20.84 11.93
CA ASP A 95 6.51 22.09 11.25
C ASP A 95 5.58 21.76 10.05
N PRO A 96 4.47 22.49 9.82
CA PRO A 96 3.59 22.28 8.68
C PRO A 96 4.30 22.22 7.31
N GLY A 97 5.50 22.82 7.18
CA GLY A 97 6.35 22.71 5.99
C GLY A 97 6.86 21.29 5.76
N GLU A 98 7.39 20.64 6.80
CA GLU A 98 7.92 19.27 6.71
C GLU A 98 6.83 18.24 6.41
N PHE A 99 5.59 18.48 6.88
CA PHE A 99 4.48 17.56 6.62
C PHE A 99 4.24 17.33 5.12
N TRP A 100 4.24 18.41 4.32
CA TRP A 100 3.94 18.29 2.89
C TRP A 100 5.05 17.57 2.13
N ASP A 101 6.31 17.77 2.54
CA ASP A 101 7.47 17.07 1.97
C ASP A 101 7.43 15.57 2.34
N VAL A 102 7.14 15.25 3.61
CA VAL A 102 6.98 13.87 4.08
C VAL A 102 5.80 13.19 3.38
N LEU A 103 4.69 13.90 3.17
CA LEU A 103 3.54 13.39 2.43
C LEU A 103 3.89 13.11 0.97
N GLN A 104 4.61 14.02 0.30
CA GLN A 104 5.06 13.82 -1.07
C GLN A 104 5.96 12.59 -1.19
N HIS A 105 6.92 12.42 -0.28
CA HIS A 105 7.77 11.24 -0.26
C HIS A 105 6.98 9.96 0.04
N THR A 106 6.01 10.00 0.97
CA THR A 106 5.17 8.84 1.30
C THR A 106 4.32 8.39 0.11
N GLN A 107 3.85 9.34 -0.71
CA GLN A 107 3.12 9.05 -1.95
C GLN A 107 4.00 8.42 -3.03
N ALA A 108 5.29 8.74 -3.09
CA ALA A 108 6.21 8.12 -4.03
C ALA A 108 6.32 6.59 -3.84
N TYR A 109 5.98 6.10 -2.64
CA TYR A 109 5.89 4.66 -2.35
C TYR A 109 4.54 4.03 -2.75
N GLY A 110 3.58 4.81 -3.24
CA GLY A 110 2.29 4.30 -3.74
C GLY A 110 1.20 4.10 -2.67
N PHE A 111 1.48 4.34 -1.39
CA PHE A 111 0.50 4.08 -0.32
C PHE A 111 -0.64 5.11 -0.22
N ILE A 112 -0.45 6.32 -0.75
CA ILE A 112 -1.41 7.42 -0.69
C ILE A 112 -1.64 7.95 -2.09
N GLY A 113 -2.91 7.96 -2.52
CA GLY A 113 -3.36 8.62 -3.73
C GLY A 113 -3.86 10.03 -3.47
N VAL A 114 -3.55 10.97 -4.38
CA VAL A 114 -4.14 12.31 -4.38
C VAL A 114 -5.03 12.47 -5.59
N HIS A 115 -6.28 12.82 -5.32
CA HIS A 115 -7.27 13.18 -6.30
C HIS A 115 -7.41 14.71 -6.25
N ALA A 116 -6.82 15.39 -7.22
CA ALA A 116 -7.01 16.83 -7.35
C ALA A 116 -8.51 17.13 -7.51
N PRO A 117 -9.04 18.20 -6.90
CA PRO A 117 -10.42 18.60 -7.10
C PRO A 117 -10.63 18.78 -8.60
N ARG A 118 -11.65 18.12 -9.17
CA ARG A 118 -12.03 18.32 -10.57
C ARG A 118 -12.17 19.83 -10.77
N SER A 119 -11.21 20.47 -11.43
CA SER A 119 -11.32 21.87 -11.76
C SER A 119 -12.54 22.01 -12.64
N SER A 120 -13.62 22.59 -12.13
CA SER A 120 -14.90 22.75 -12.80
C SER A 120 -14.86 23.77 -13.94
N ARG A 121 -13.67 24.10 -14.47
CA ARG A 121 -13.48 24.95 -15.64
C ARG A 121 -13.21 24.09 -16.88
N PRO A 122 -14.19 23.96 -17.80
CA PRO A 122 -13.92 23.36 -19.09
C PRO A 122 -12.97 24.27 -19.86
N GLY A 123 -11.75 23.81 -20.15
CA GLY A 123 -10.86 24.49 -21.12
C GLY A 123 -9.38 24.62 -20.77
N ARG A 124 -8.93 24.32 -19.54
CA ARG A 124 -7.48 24.36 -19.25
C ARG A 124 -6.85 23.00 -19.53
N ARG A 125 -6.23 22.87 -20.71
CA ARG A 125 -5.51 21.66 -21.15
C ARG A 125 -4.44 21.26 -20.12
N LYS A 126 -4.44 19.96 -19.80
CA LYS A 126 -3.37 19.23 -19.14
C LYS A 126 -2.11 19.32 -20.00
N THR A 127 -1.08 19.98 -19.51
CA THR A 127 0.30 19.80 -19.99
C THR A 127 1.22 19.93 -18.80
N GLU A 128 1.83 18.78 -18.49
CA GLU A 128 3.15 18.60 -17.87
C GLU A 128 3.37 19.12 -16.45
N THR A 129 4.02 18.28 -15.63
CA THR A 129 4.22 18.34 -14.17
C THR A 129 2.96 18.14 -13.32
N PRO A 130 2.96 17.22 -12.31
CA PRO A 130 1.88 17.19 -11.33
C PRO A 130 1.77 18.60 -10.74
N PRO A 131 0.61 19.27 -10.87
CA PRO A 131 0.55 20.69 -10.62
C PRO A 131 0.89 20.99 -9.15
N PRO A 132 1.46 22.16 -8.84
CA PRO A 132 1.72 22.61 -7.46
C PRO A 132 0.44 22.71 -6.60
N CYS A 133 -0.75 22.42 -7.15
CA CYS A 133 -1.98 22.26 -6.39
C CYS A 133 -2.10 20.89 -5.68
N CYS A 134 -1.19 19.95 -5.95
CA CYS A 134 -1.20 18.61 -5.34
C CYS A 134 -0.41 18.55 -4.02
N TYR A 135 0.42 19.56 -3.72
CA TYR A 135 1.31 19.61 -2.55
C TYR A 135 1.30 21.00 -1.88
N GLY A 136 1.79 21.07 -0.64
CA GLY A 136 1.75 22.29 0.17
C GLY A 136 0.37 22.61 0.76
N PRO A 137 0.22 23.74 1.49
CA PRO A 137 -1.03 24.07 2.20
C PRO A 137 -2.29 24.11 1.33
N ALA A 138 -2.15 24.41 0.03
CA ALA A 138 -3.25 24.41 -0.93
C ALA A 138 -3.83 22.99 -1.16
N ALA A 139 -3.05 21.94 -0.93
CA ALA A 139 -3.43 20.55 -1.10
C ALA A 139 -4.39 20.05 0.00
N ALA A 140 -4.63 20.83 1.06
CA ALA A 140 -5.66 20.53 2.06
C ALA A 140 -7.07 20.42 1.45
N LYS A 141 -7.30 20.99 0.25
CA LYS A 141 -8.57 20.93 -0.49
C LYS A 141 -8.71 19.68 -1.38
N ASN A 142 -7.68 18.85 -1.48
CA ASN A 142 -7.70 17.64 -2.30
C ASN A 142 -8.45 16.51 -1.59
N THR A 143 -8.91 15.55 -2.38
CA THR A 143 -9.39 14.26 -1.87
C THR A 143 -8.21 13.28 -1.93
N TYR A 144 -8.09 12.46 -0.90
CA TYR A 144 -7.04 11.47 -0.72
C TYR A 144 -7.66 10.09 -0.56
N SER A 145 -6.90 9.07 -0.88
CA SER A 145 -7.29 7.67 -0.65
C SER A 145 -6.06 6.86 -0.26
N VAL A 146 -6.22 5.86 0.60
CA VAL A 146 -5.17 4.86 0.80
C VAL A 146 -5.15 3.93 -0.41
N GLN A 147 -3.96 3.60 -0.90
CA GLN A 147 -3.72 2.69 -2.00
C GLN A 147 -2.80 1.56 -1.54
N ASP A 148 -2.81 0.45 -2.28
CA ASP A 148 -1.99 -0.73 -2.02
C ASP A 148 -2.14 -1.41 -0.65
N ILE A 149 -3.14 -1.02 0.16
CA ILE A 149 -3.49 -1.70 1.42
C ILE A 149 -4.89 -2.30 1.26
N PRO A 150 -5.03 -3.64 1.18
CA PRO A 150 -6.35 -4.26 1.07
C PRO A 150 -7.14 -4.03 2.37
N GLU A 151 -8.46 -3.90 2.26
CA GLU A 151 -9.35 -3.56 3.39
C GLU A 151 -9.18 -4.51 4.59
N GLY A 152 -8.96 -5.80 4.34
CA GLY A 152 -8.70 -6.81 5.38
C GLY A 152 -7.37 -6.68 6.11
N GLU A 153 -6.46 -5.80 5.65
CA GLU A 153 -5.13 -5.58 6.24
C GLU A 153 -5.00 -4.23 6.95
N VAL A 154 -6.04 -3.39 6.92
CA VAL A 154 -5.99 -2.03 7.47
C VAL A 154 -5.64 -2.04 8.96
N GLU A 155 -6.33 -2.84 9.77
CA GLU A 155 -6.07 -2.94 11.22
C GLU A 155 -4.66 -3.49 11.52
N SER A 156 -4.23 -4.53 10.81
CA SER A 156 -2.89 -5.10 10.99
C SER A 156 -1.79 -4.13 10.60
N THR A 157 -2.04 -3.30 9.58
CA THR A 157 -1.09 -2.28 9.13
C THR A 157 -1.04 -1.12 10.12
N ILE A 158 -2.19 -0.70 10.68
CA ILE A 158 -2.25 0.26 11.78
C ILE A 158 -1.42 -0.24 12.98
N ALA A 159 -1.63 -1.49 13.41
CA ALA A 159 -0.90 -2.07 14.54
C ALA A 159 0.62 -2.14 14.27
N LEU A 160 1.03 -2.49 13.06
CA LEU A 160 2.43 -2.47 12.64
C LEU A 160 3.01 -1.05 12.72
N LEU A 161 2.30 -0.05 12.19
CA LEU A 161 2.75 1.34 12.18
C LEU A 161 2.89 1.90 13.59
N MET A 162 1.90 1.67 14.46
CA MET A 162 1.98 2.08 15.86
C MET A 162 3.23 1.49 16.53
N ARG A 163 3.48 0.19 16.34
CA ARG A 163 4.68 -0.48 16.87
C ARG A 163 5.98 0.13 16.32
N LEU A 164 6.05 0.41 15.03
CA LEU A 164 7.25 1.00 14.41
C LEU A 164 7.52 2.43 14.94
N ILE A 165 6.47 3.22 15.17
CA ILE A 165 6.58 4.60 15.70
C ILE A 165 7.00 4.61 17.18
N GLU A 166 6.63 3.56 17.94
CA GLU A 166 7.05 3.39 19.34
C GLU A 166 8.48 2.86 19.47
N GLN A 167 9.00 2.18 18.45
CA GLN A 167 10.34 1.57 18.44
C GLN A 167 11.44 2.47 17.87
N GLY A 168 11.10 3.43 17.02
CA GLY A 168 12.02 4.41 16.42
C GLY A 168 11.79 5.81 16.98
#